data_AF-A0A420DIX0-F1
#
_entry.id   AF-A0A420DIX0-F1
#
_cell.length_a   1.000
_cell.length_b   1.000
_cell.length_c   1.000
_cell.angle_alpha   90.00
_cell.angle_beta   90.00
_cell.angle_gamma   90.00
#
_symmetry.space_group_name_H-M   'P 1'
#
loop_
_entity.id
_entity.type
_entity.pdbx_description
1 polymer ?
#
loop_
_entity_poly.entity_id
_entity_poly.type
_entity_poly.pdbx_seq_one_letter_code
_entity_poly.pdbx_strand_id
1 'polypeptide(L)'
;MSDFSTNPAATEDAVGDATYKVTANELRQFVERIERLDAEKKDLAEQQKEVMAEAKGRGYDTKILRKVIALRKREPNDIAEEEAVLDMYKEALGMQ
;
A
#
# COMPACT_ATOMS: atom_id res chain seq x y z
N MET A 1 14.64 28.89 61.35
CA MET A 1 14.47 27.46 61.06
C MET A 1 14.01 27.35 59.63
N SER A 2 14.76 26.54 58.88
CA SER A 2 14.83 26.32 57.44
C SER A 2 13.50 26.03 56.72
N ASP A 3 13.29 26.88 55.72
CA ASP A 3 12.72 26.68 54.37
C ASP A 3 11.96 25.38 54.07
N PHE A 4 10.68 25.61 53.73
CA PHE A 4 9.75 24.67 53.11
C PHE A 4 10.23 24.28 51.70
N SER A 5 11.00 23.20 51.63
CA SER A 5 11.41 22.59 50.37
C SER A 5 10.21 21.86 49.75
N THR A 6 9.57 22.49 48.77
CA THR A 6 8.62 21.81 47.88
C THR A 6 9.43 21.01 46.87
N ASN A 7 9.33 19.69 46.93
CA ASN A 7 9.93 18.78 45.96
C ASN A 7 9.10 18.77 44.66
N PRO A 8 9.63 19.15 43.48
CA PRO A 8 8.87 19.15 42.22
C PRO A 8 8.95 17.83 41.45
N ALA A 9 9.53 16.75 42.01
CA ALA A 9 9.88 15.55 41.23
C ALA A 9 8.71 14.63 40.79
N ALA A 10 7.45 14.92 41.12
CA ALA A 10 6.33 13.99 40.85
C ALA A 10 5.60 14.22 39.51
N THR A 11 5.94 15.25 38.74
CA THR A 11 5.16 15.66 37.55
C THR A 11 5.76 15.23 36.20
N GLU A 12 7.00 14.75 36.14
CA GLU A 12 7.66 14.44 34.86
C GLU A 12 7.42 12.98 34.39
N ASP A 13 7.39 12.00 35.31
CA ASP A 13 7.19 10.58 34.98
C ASP A 13 5.76 10.26 34.48
N ALA A 14 4.75 10.95 34.99
CA ALA A 14 3.35 10.72 34.61
C ALA A 14 3.03 11.22 33.18
N VAL A 15 3.73 12.26 32.72
CA VAL A 15 3.55 12.80 31.36
C VAL A 15 4.21 11.88 30.33
N GLY A 16 5.40 11.35 30.63
CA GLY A 16 6.09 10.37 29.77
C GLY A 16 5.30 9.08 29.57
N ASP A 17 4.71 8.53 30.63
CA ASP A 17 3.87 7.31 30.57
C ASP A 17 2.55 7.55 29.82
N ALA A 18 1.93 8.71 29.99
CA ALA A 18 0.74 9.09 29.22
C ALA A 18 1.04 9.25 27.71
N THR A 19 2.13 9.94 27.36
CA THR A 19 2.57 10.09 25.97
C THR A 19 2.93 8.73 25.35
N TYR A 20 3.63 7.86 26.08
CA TYR A 20 3.98 6.51 25.63
C TYR A 20 2.74 5.61 25.41
N LYS A 21 1.74 5.71 26.29
CA LYS A 21 0.46 5.00 26.12
C LYS A 21 -0.34 5.50 24.92
N VAL A 22 -0.35 6.82 24.67
CA VAL A 22 -1.01 7.41 23.49
C VAL A 22 -0.34 6.95 22.21
N THR A 23 0.98 6.98 22.12
CA THR A 23 1.72 6.52 20.92
C THR A 23 1.62 5.01 20.71
N ALA A 24 1.60 4.20 21.77
CA ALA A 24 1.39 2.76 21.67
C ALA A 24 -0.02 2.40 21.18
N ASN A 25 -1.05 3.16 21.60
CA ASN A 25 -2.42 2.96 21.14
C ASN A 25 -2.62 3.36 19.67
N GLU A 26 -1.93 4.40 19.20
CA GLU A 26 -1.94 4.80 17.80
C GLU A 26 -1.21 3.78 16.92
N LEU A 27 -0.04 3.29 17.35
CA LEU A 27 0.69 2.23 16.67
C LEU A 27 -0.17 0.96 16.53
N ARG A 28 -0.86 0.55 17.59
CA ARG A 28 -1.78 -0.61 17.55
C ARG A 28 -2.88 -0.42 16.51
N GLN A 29 -3.50 0.76 16.44
CA GLN A 29 -4.54 1.04 15.43
C GLN A 29 -4.01 0.96 14.00
N PHE A 30 -2.79 1.42 13.74
CA PHE A 30 -2.17 1.27 12.42
C PHE A 30 -1.90 -0.20 12.09
N VAL A 31 -1.37 -0.97 13.03
CA VAL A 31 -1.12 -2.41 12.86
C VAL A 31 -2.41 -3.15 12.56
N GLU A 32 -3.46 -2.98 13.37
CA GLU A 32 -4.76 -3.64 13.17
C GLU A 32 -5.38 -3.28 11.82
N ARG A 33 -5.26 -2.02 11.38
CA ARG A 33 -5.73 -1.60 10.07
C ARG A 33 -4.97 -2.29 8.93
N ILE A 34 -3.65 -2.39 9.03
CA ILE A 34 -2.83 -3.05 8.02
C ILE A 34 -3.11 -4.55 7.98
N GLU A 35 -3.21 -5.21 9.14
CA GLU A 35 -3.55 -6.64 9.23
C GLU A 35 -4.92 -6.94 8.59
N ARG A 36 -5.91 -6.08 8.81
CA ARG A 36 -7.22 -6.21 8.14
C ARG A 36 -7.08 -6.05 6.62
N LEU A 37 -6.33 -5.05 6.15
CA LEU A 37 -6.11 -4.83 4.72
C LEU A 37 -5.34 -6.00 4.08
N ASP A 38 -4.40 -6.62 4.79
CA ASP A 38 -3.67 -7.79 4.32
C ASP A 38 -4.56 -9.04 4.24
N ALA A 39 -5.47 -9.22 5.21
CA ALA A 39 -6.49 -10.27 5.15
C ALA A 39 -7.43 -10.06 3.95
N GLU A 40 -7.97 -8.83 3.77
CA GLU A 40 -8.81 -8.49 2.62
C GLU A 40 -8.06 -8.71 1.29
N LYS A 41 -6.78 -8.33 1.21
CA LYS A 41 -5.95 -8.53 0.02
C LYS A 41 -5.75 -10.01 -0.29
N LYS A 42 -5.59 -10.85 0.74
CA LYS A 42 -5.48 -12.30 0.58
C LYS A 42 -6.78 -12.88 0.04
N ASP A 43 -7.92 -12.51 0.61
CA ASP A 43 -9.24 -12.98 0.18
C ASP A 43 -9.52 -12.56 -1.28
N LEU A 44 -9.21 -11.31 -1.63
CA LEU A 44 -9.30 -10.82 -3.01
C LEU A 44 -8.37 -11.59 -3.97
N ALA A 45 -7.17 -11.94 -3.53
CA ALA A 45 -6.24 -12.74 -4.33
C ALA A 45 -6.76 -14.17 -4.57
N GLU A 46 -7.46 -14.75 -3.59
CA GLU A 46 -8.12 -16.06 -3.73
C GLU A 46 -9.29 -15.98 -4.71
N GLN A 47 -10.17 -14.98 -4.58
CA GLN A 47 -11.26 -14.73 -5.53
C GLN A 47 -10.75 -14.53 -6.96
N GLN A 48 -9.65 -13.80 -7.14
CA GLN A 48 -9.03 -13.63 -8.46
C GLN A 48 -8.55 -14.96 -9.07
N LYS A 49 -8.01 -15.87 -8.24
CA LYS A 49 -7.60 -17.20 -8.70
C LYS A 49 -8.80 -18.04 -9.12
N GLU A 50 -9.90 -17.98 -8.39
CA GLU A 50 -11.14 -18.68 -8.72
C GLU A 50 -11.69 -18.24 -10.08
N VAL A 51 -11.79 -16.94 -10.33
CA VAL A 51 -12.24 -16.39 -11.62
C VAL A 51 -11.34 -16.87 -12.78
N MET A 52 -10.02 -16.88 -12.55
CA MET A 52 -9.07 -17.38 -13.56
C MET A 52 -9.20 -18.89 -13.78
N ALA A 53 -9.47 -19.66 -12.72
CA ALA A 53 -9.70 -21.10 -12.81
C ALA A 53 -11.01 -21.42 -13.54
N GLU A 54 -12.07 -20.65 -13.27
CA GLU A 54 -13.35 -20.74 -13.97
C GLU A 54 -13.21 -20.42 -15.46
N ALA A 55 -12.51 -19.33 -15.79
CA ALA A 55 -12.21 -18.99 -17.18
C ALA A 55 -11.45 -20.11 -17.89
N LYS A 56 -10.49 -20.74 -17.22
CA LYS A 56 -9.77 -21.91 -17.74
C LYS A 56 -10.71 -23.11 -17.95
N GLY A 57 -11.59 -23.39 -17.00
CA GLY A 57 -12.57 -24.48 -17.09
C GLY A 57 -13.57 -24.30 -18.23
N ARG A 58 -13.89 -23.05 -18.57
CA ARG A 58 -14.70 -22.67 -19.73
C ARG A 58 -13.93 -22.68 -21.06
N GLY A 59 -12.64 -22.97 -21.06
CA GLY A 59 -11.79 -23.07 -22.25
C GLY A 59 -11.06 -21.79 -22.66
N TYR A 60 -11.09 -20.72 -21.85
CA TYR A 60 -10.33 -19.50 -22.13
C TYR A 60 -8.84 -19.65 -21.77
N ASP A 61 -7.97 -19.00 -22.56
CA ASP A 61 -6.54 -18.90 -22.23
C ASP A 61 -6.31 -17.83 -21.16
N THR A 62 -6.03 -18.28 -19.93
CA THR A 62 -5.72 -17.41 -18.79
C THR A 62 -4.47 -16.55 -18.98
N LYS A 63 -3.52 -16.93 -19.85
CA LYS A 63 -2.35 -16.10 -20.16
C LYS A 63 -2.77 -14.89 -20.99
N ILE A 64 -3.64 -15.10 -21.98
CA ILE A 64 -4.17 -14.02 -22.82
C ILE A 64 -5.08 -13.11 -21.99
N LEU A 65 -5.95 -13.66 -21.13
CA LEU A 65 -6.78 -12.86 -20.23
C LEU A 65 -5.95 -11.95 -19.31
N ARG A 66 -4.85 -12.45 -18.72
CA ARG A 66 -3.94 -11.61 -17.93
C ARG A 66 -3.32 -10.48 -18.74
N LYS A 67 -2.92 -10.75 -20.00
CA LYS A 67 -2.41 -9.72 -20.91
C LYS A 67 -3.46 -8.66 -21.20
N VAL A 68 -4.69 -9.07 -21.51
CA VAL A 68 -5.81 -8.14 -21.76
C VAL A 68 -6.10 -7.28 -20.53
N ILE A 69 -6.13 -7.87 -19.33
CA ILE A 69 -6.33 -7.11 -18.09
C ILE A 69 -5.18 -6.13 -17.84
N ALA A 70 -3.93 -6.53 -18.08
CA ALA A 70 -2.77 -5.65 -17.94
C ALA A 70 -2.82 -4.48 -18.95
N LEU A 71 -3.16 -4.76 -20.21
CA LEU A 71 -3.37 -3.73 -21.24
C LEU A 71 -4.51 -2.78 -20.86
N ARG A 72 -5.59 -3.29 -20.27
CA ARG A 72 -6.73 -2.48 -19.82
C ARG A 72 -6.47 -1.70 -18.53
N LYS A 73 -5.48 -2.12 -17.73
CA LYS A 73 -5.06 -1.45 -16.50
C LYS A 73 -4.07 -0.32 -16.73
N ARG A 74 -3.34 -0.34 -17.86
CA ARG A 74 -2.52 0.81 -18.26
C ARG A 74 -3.45 1.99 -18.49
N GLU A 75 -3.26 3.06 -17.73
CA GLU A 75 -4.03 4.29 -17.95
C GLU A 75 -3.66 4.88 -19.31
N PRO A 76 -4.61 5.52 -20.02
CA PRO A 76 -4.32 6.25 -21.25
C PRO A 76 -3.15 7.25 -21.08
N ASN A 77 -2.99 7.80 -19.88
CA ASN A 77 -1.91 8.73 -19.55
C ASN A 77 -0.55 8.05 -19.41
N ASP A 78 -0.47 6.88 -18.76
CA ASP A 78 0.78 6.11 -18.68
C ASP A 78 1.23 5.61 -20.07
N ILE A 79 0.28 5.26 -20.93
CA ILE A 79 0.55 4.89 -22.33
C ILE A 79 1.08 6.11 -23.09
N ALA A 80 0.46 7.27 -22.92
CA ALA A 80 0.88 8.50 -23.59
C ALA A 80 2.26 9.00 -23.11
N GLU A 81 2.59 8.85 -21.82
CA GLU A 81 3.91 9.17 -21.29
C GLU A 81 4.98 8.17 -21.77
N GLU A 82 4.70 6.86 -21.72
CA GLU A 82 5.62 5.85 -22.29
C GLU A 82 5.83 6.07 -23.79
N GLU A 83 4.77 6.36 -24.57
CA GLU A 83 4.87 6.64 -26.00
C GLU A 83 5.64 7.94 -26.30
N ALA A 84 5.42 9.00 -25.53
CA ALA A 84 6.17 10.26 -25.70
C ALA A 84 7.67 10.08 -25.43
N VAL A 85 8.04 9.33 -24.39
CA VAL A 85 9.44 9.00 -24.09
C VAL A 85 10.04 8.07 -25.15
N LEU A 86 9.26 7.09 -25.61
CA LEU A 86 9.67 6.15 -26.66
C LEU A 86 9.92 6.87 -27.99
N ASP A 87 9.04 7.80 -28.38
CA ASP A 87 9.19 8.56 -29.62
C ASP A 87 10.37 9.54 -29.55
N MET A 88 10.62 10.17 -28.39
CA MET A 88 11.85 10.95 -28.17
C MET A 88 13.10 10.09 -28.38
N TYR A 89 13.11 8.83 -27.90
CA TYR A 89 14.24 7.92 -28.10
C TYR A 89 14.38 7.44 -29.55
N LYS A 90 13.27 7.16 -30.25
CA LYS A 90 13.33 6.81 -31.68
C LYS A 90 13.85 7.96 -32.53
N GLU A 91 13.43 9.19 -32.24
CA GLU A 91 13.92 10.40 -32.90
C GLU A 91 15.42 10.58 -32.65
N ALA A 92 15.87 10.44 -31.40
CA ALA A 92 17.28 10.52 -31.03
C ALA A 92 18.15 9.42 -31.69
N LEU A 93 17.54 8.28 -32.02
CA LEU A 93 18.20 7.16 -32.71
C LEU A 93 18.00 7.16 -34.23
N GLY A 94 17.27 8.14 -34.80
CA GLY A 94 17.01 8.26 -36.23
C GLY A 94 16.12 7.16 -36.82
N MET A 95 15.24 6.59 -36.00
CA MET A 95 14.40 5.43 -36.34
C MET A 95 12.94 5.81 -36.73
N GLN A 96 12.74 6.97 -37.35
CA GLN A 96 11.42 7.40 -37.87
C GLN A 96 11.03 6.68 -39.17
#